data_AF-A0AAU9RCK8-F1
#
_entry.id   AF-A0AAU9RCK8-F1
#
_cell.length_a   1.000
_cell.length_b   1.000
_cell.length_c   1.000
_cell.angle_alpha   90.00
_cell.angle_beta   90.00
_cell.angle_gamma   90.00
#
_symmetry.space_group_name_H-M   'P 1'
#
loop_
_entity.id
_entity.type
_entity.pdbx_description
1 polymer ?
#
loop_
_entity_poly.entity_id
_entity_poly.type
_entity_poly.pdbx_seq_one_letter_code
_entity_poly.pdbx_strand_id
1 'polypeptide(L)'
;MRLLLQPVTRNKMQTVRASVVALFLGKQDDVISLLAKEFPELGLKKENCTELTWIQSVLWWANNDNATEVKPEILLDRNPDSASFLKRKSDFVEKEINKEGLDFLFKKMIEVGKIGLVFNPYGGKMSEIGTTETPFPHRTKLYKVQHSMNWKDPGTEAESGFLGQTRSFYSYMAPFVTKNPRHAYINYRDLDIGVNSHGPNSYKEAEVYGRKYFGENFDRLVKVKTAVDPQNFFRDEQSIPTSSSK
;
A
#
# COMPACT_ATOMS: atom_id res chain seq x y z
N MET A 1 -12.29 -3.13 6.64
CA MET A 1 -12.65 -3.25 5.21
C MET A 1 -11.43 -2.87 4.36
N ARG A 2 -11.28 -3.37 3.13
CA ARG A 2 -10.28 -2.97 2.14
C ARG A 2 -11.02 -2.86 0.81
N LEU A 3 -10.79 -1.77 0.10
CA LEU A 3 -11.32 -1.56 -1.24
C LEU A 3 -10.24 -1.83 -2.27
N LEU A 4 -10.54 -2.69 -3.24
CA LEU A 4 -9.73 -2.94 -4.42
C LEU A 4 -10.44 -2.38 -5.64
N LEU A 5 -9.81 -1.44 -6.33
CA LEU A 5 -10.24 -0.95 -7.64
C LEU A 5 -9.35 -1.57 -8.72
N GLN A 6 -9.95 -2.15 -9.76
CA GLN A 6 -9.22 -2.71 -10.90
C GLN A 6 -9.99 -2.53 -12.22
N PRO A 7 -9.32 -2.20 -13.32
CA PRO A 7 -9.93 -2.24 -14.65
C PRO A 7 -10.32 -3.69 -15.00
N VAL A 8 -11.51 -3.86 -15.57
CA VAL A 8 -12.04 -5.14 -16.03
C VAL A 8 -12.85 -4.95 -17.32
N THR A 9 -12.96 -6.01 -18.12
CA THR A 9 -13.88 -6.05 -19.26
C THR A 9 -15.15 -6.79 -18.84
N ARG A 10 -16.31 -6.14 -18.94
CA ARG A 10 -17.63 -6.74 -18.70
C ARG A 10 -18.50 -6.51 -19.93
N ASN A 11 -19.04 -7.58 -20.51
CA ASN A 11 -19.89 -7.52 -21.71
C ASN A 11 -19.25 -6.69 -22.85
N LYS A 12 -17.96 -6.94 -23.13
CA LYS A 12 -17.15 -6.21 -24.14
C LYS A 12 -16.92 -4.71 -23.86
N MET A 13 -17.34 -4.19 -22.69
CA MET A 13 -17.05 -2.82 -22.27
C MET A 13 -16.01 -2.80 -21.16
N GLN A 14 -15.04 -1.89 -21.25
CA GLN A 14 -14.09 -1.65 -20.16
C GLN A 14 -14.75 -0.83 -19.05
N THR A 15 -14.52 -1.22 -17.81
CA THR A 15 -15.02 -0.55 -16.62
C THR A 15 -14.07 -0.78 -15.44
N VAL A 16 -14.35 -0.20 -14.28
CA VAL A 16 -13.61 -0.45 -13.04
C VAL A 16 -14.48 -1.28 -12.10
N ARG A 17 -13.94 -2.41 -11.65
CA ARG A 17 -14.52 -3.21 -10.56
C ARG A 17 -14.06 -2.64 -9.23
N ALA A 18 -15.02 -2.41 -8.34
CA ALA A 18 -14.78 -2.17 -6.92
C ALA A 18 -15.08 -3.46 -6.15
N SER A 19 -14.07 -4.01 -5.48
CA SER A 19 -14.22 -5.15 -4.56
C SER A 19 -13.99 -4.69 -3.13
N VAL A 20 -14.99 -4.84 -2.27
CA VAL A 20 -14.87 -4.54 -0.83
C VAL A 20 -14.74 -5.86 -0.09
N VAL A 21 -13.62 -6.03 0.62
CA VAL A 21 -13.34 -7.21 1.44
C VAL A 21 -13.14 -6.79 2.89
N ALA A 22 -13.59 -7.59 3.85
CA ALA A 22 -13.62 -7.19 5.25
C ALA A 22 -13.25 -8.34 6.18
N LEU A 23 -12.66 -7.98 7.32
CA LEU A 23 -12.56 -8.81 8.50
C LEU A 23 -13.30 -8.07 9.60
N PHE A 24 -14.21 -8.75 10.28
CA PHE A 24 -14.93 -8.23 11.42
C PHE A 24 -14.71 -9.17 12.61
N LEU A 25 -14.36 -8.60 13.77
CA LEU A 25 -14.10 -9.37 14.99
C LEU A 25 -15.41 -9.51 15.77
N GLY A 26 -16.29 -10.37 15.29
CA GLY A 26 -17.61 -10.63 15.87
C GLY A 26 -18.42 -11.56 14.97
N LYS A 27 -19.74 -11.64 15.22
CA LYS A 27 -20.62 -12.52 14.44
C LYS A 27 -21.13 -11.84 13.18
N GLN A 28 -21.59 -12.61 12.21
CA GLN A 28 -22.10 -12.10 10.93
C GLN A 28 -23.29 -11.14 11.13
N ASP A 29 -24.20 -11.44 12.06
CA ASP A 29 -25.41 -10.64 12.27
C ASP A 29 -25.09 -9.27 12.88
N ASP A 30 -24.01 -9.19 13.67
CA ASP A 30 -23.51 -7.93 14.25
C ASP A 30 -22.99 -6.99 13.16
N VAL A 31 -22.16 -7.50 12.22
CA VAL A 31 -21.62 -6.69 11.13
C VAL A 31 -22.68 -6.29 10.12
N ILE A 32 -23.64 -7.18 9.83
CA ILE A 32 -24.77 -6.86 8.95
C ILE A 32 -25.59 -5.71 9.56
N SER A 33 -25.93 -5.82 10.84
CA SER A 33 -26.69 -4.78 11.55
C SER A 33 -25.95 -3.46 11.61
N LEU A 34 -24.63 -3.51 11.88
CA LEU A 34 -23.78 -2.32 11.93
C LEU A 34 -23.70 -1.62 10.57
N LEU A 35 -23.43 -2.35 9.49
CA LEU A 35 -23.29 -1.75 8.17
C LEU A 35 -24.63 -1.34 7.56
N ALA A 36 -25.73 -2.01 7.90
CA ALA A 36 -27.07 -1.54 7.53
C ALA A 36 -27.38 -0.14 8.10
N LYS A 37 -26.79 0.20 9.25
CA LYS A 37 -26.93 1.52 9.88
C LYS A 37 -25.89 2.53 9.39
N GLU A 38 -24.62 2.16 9.38
CA GLU A 38 -23.50 3.10 9.20
C GLU A 38 -22.98 3.16 7.76
N PHE A 39 -23.29 2.16 6.91
CA PHE A 39 -22.89 2.14 5.51
C PHE A 39 -23.87 1.33 4.61
N PRO A 40 -25.15 1.73 4.56
CA PRO A 40 -26.20 0.98 3.88
C PRO A 40 -25.97 0.80 2.37
N GLU A 41 -25.24 1.73 1.72
CA GLU A 41 -24.95 1.72 0.29
C GLU A 41 -24.13 0.49 -0.14
N LEU A 42 -23.40 -0.14 0.79
CA LEU A 42 -22.69 -1.39 0.50
C LEU A 42 -23.66 -2.55 0.25
N GLY A 43 -24.85 -2.52 0.84
CA GLY A 43 -25.88 -3.54 0.66
C GLY A 43 -25.45 -4.94 1.10
N LEU A 44 -24.65 -5.04 2.18
CA LEU A 44 -24.12 -6.32 2.67
C LEU A 44 -25.27 -7.28 3.05
N LYS A 45 -25.20 -8.50 2.55
CA LYS A 45 -26.14 -9.58 2.87
C LYS A 45 -25.43 -10.74 3.55
N LYS A 46 -26.23 -11.61 4.20
CA LYS A 46 -25.76 -12.84 4.85
C LYS A 46 -25.00 -13.75 3.89
N GLU A 47 -25.44 -13.87 2.65
CA GLU A 47 -24.78 -14.66 1.58
C GLU A 47 -23.39 -14.13 1.19
N ASN A 48 -23.01 -12.93 1.63
CA ASN A 48 -21.67 -12.37 1.41
C ASN A 48 -20.73 -12.55 2.61
N CYS A 49 -21.23 -13.13 3.71
CA CYS A 49 -20.48 -13.31 4.95
C CYS A 49 -20.11 -14.77 5.14
N THR A 50 -18.87 -15.01 5.56
CA THR A 50 -18.40 -16.33 5.97
C THR A 50 -17.80 -16.20 7.36
N GLU A 51 -18.36 -16.89 8.34
CA GLU A 51 -17.79 -16.95 9.68
C GLU A 51 -16.62 -17.92 9.71
N LEU A 52 -15.46 -17.43 10.16
CA LEU A 52 -14.21 -18.17 10.19
C LEU A 52 -13.56 -18.02 11.57
N THR A 53 -12.84 -19.04 12.01
CA THR A 53 -11.84 -18.83 13.08
C THR A 53 -10.78 -17.84 12.60
N TRP A 54 -10.05 -17.21 13.54
CA TRP A 54 -9.02 -16.24 13.17
C TRP A 54 -7.99 -16.83 12.20
N ILE A 55 -7.52 -18.06 12.42
CA ILE A 55 -6.51 -18.69 11.55
C ILE A 55 -7.06 -19.03 10.16
N GLN A 56 -8.33 -19.44 10.06
CA GLN A 56 -8.98 -19.63 8.77
C GLN A 56 -9.16 -18.30 8.02
N SER A 57 -9.42 -17.20 8.74
CA SER A 57 -9.44 -15.87 8.11
C SER A 57 -8.08 -15.48 7.52
N VAL A 58 -6.97 -15.87 8.16
CA VAL A 58 -5.61 -15.66 7.62
C VAL A 58 -5.44 -16.39 6.29
N LEU A 59 -5.89 -17.65 6.19
CA LEU A 59 -5.89 -18.42 4.95
C LEU A 59 -6.73 -17.76 3.86
N TRP A 60 -7.93 -17.28 4.21
CA TRP A 60 -8.80 -16.57 3.28
C TRP A 60 -8.15 -15.28 2.75
N TRP A 61 -7.52 -14.49 3.62
CA TRP A 61 -6.78 -13.28 3.23
C TRP A 61 -5.52 -13.57 2.40
N ALA A 62 -4.99 -14.79 2.47
CA ALA A 62 -3.92 -15.28 1.60
C ALA A 62 -4.43 -15.76 0.22
N ASN A 63 -5.71 -15.52 -0.10
CA ASN A 63 -6.42 -15.98 -1.31
C ASN A 63 -6.49 -17.52 -1.42
N ASN A 64 -6.63 -18.22 -0.30
CA ASN A 64 -6.94 -19.64 -0.31
C ASN A 64 -8.46 -19.83 -0.35
N ASP A 65 -8.99 -20.25 -1.50
CA ASP A 65 -10.43 -20.45 -1.71
C ASP A 65 -11.01 -21.55 -0.79
N ASN A 66 -10.16 -22.47 -0.30
CA ASN A 66 -10.53 -23.58 0.57
C ASN A 66 -10.20 -23.30 2.05
N ALA A 67 -10.22 -22.03 2.47
CA ALA A 67 -9.83 -21.60 3.82
C ALA A 67 -10.56 -22.32 4.98
N THR A 68 -11.75 -22.88 4.74
CA THR A 68 -12.51 -23.67 5.71
C THR A 68 -12.13 -25.14 5.76
N GLU A 69 -11.53 -25.67 4.68
CA GLU A 69 -11.28 -27.10 4.48
C GLU A 69 -9.80 -27.47 4.67
N VAL A 70 -8.89 -26.53 4.37
CA VAL A 70 -7.46 -26.74 4.45
C VAL A 70 -6.96 -26.57 5.89
N LYS A 71 -6.09 -27.47 6.33
CA LYS A 71 -5.48 -27.36 7.65
C LYS A 71 -4.43 -26.23 7.70
N PRO A 72 -4.26 -25.53 8.84
CA PRO A 72 -3.36 -24.37 8.94
C PRO A 72 -1.89 -24.63 8.61
N GLU A 73 -1.42 -25.88 8.62
CA GLU A 73 -0.01 -26.24 8.37
C GLU A 73 0.48 -25.85 6.97
N ILE A 74 -0.43 -25.56 6.02
CA ILE A 74 -0.04 -24.97 4.74
C ILE A 74 0.70 -23.63 4.91
N LEU A 75 0.47 -22.91 6.01
CA LEU A 75 1.20 -21.67 6.34
C LEU A 75 2.68 -21.91 6.70
N LEU A 76 3.09 -23.17 6.89
CA LEU A 76 4.49 -23.56 7.11
C LEU A 76 5.27 -23.70 5.80
N ASP A 77 4.59 -23.77 4.65
CA ASP A 77 5.22 -23.82 3.33
C ASP A 77 5.72 -22.43 2.91
N ARG A 78 6.91 -22.37 2.32
CA ARG A 78 7.60 -21.14 1.91
C ARG A 78 7.67 -20.93 0.39
N ASN A 79 7.29 -21.93 -0.42
CA ASN A 79 7.32 -21.93 -1.90
C ASN A 79 8.24 -20.86 -2.54
N PRO A 80 9.57 -21.02 -2.48
CA PRO A 80 10.50 -20.05 -3.05
C PRO A 80 10.31 -19.91 -4.58
N ASP A 81 10.68 -18.75 -5.12
CA ASP A 81 10.72 -18.47 -6.57
C ASP A 81 9.37 -18.49 -7.31
N SER A 82 8.24 -18.45 -6.59
CA SER A 82 6.89 -18.42 -7.19
C SER A 82 6.37 -17.00 -7.50
N ALA A 83 7.20 -15.97 -7.38
CA ALA A 83 6.78 -14.58 -7.50
C ALA A 83 6.58 -14.16 -8.96
N SER A 84 5.53 -13.37 -9.21
CA SER A 84 5.38 -12.67 -10.50
C SER A 84 6.22 -11.38 -10.50
N PHE A 85 6.62 -10.93 -11.69
CA PHE A 85 7.19 -9.59 -11.84
C PHE A 85 6.18 -8.53 -11.41
N LEU A 86 6.66 -7.53 -10.67
CA LEU A 86 5.77 -6.55 -10.08
C LEU A 86 6.43 -5.19 -9.90
N LYS A 87 5.58 -4.15 -9.89
CA LYS A 87 5.91 -2.83 -9.36
C LYS A 87 4.86 -2.46 -8.33
N ARG A 88 5.33 -1.98 -7.17
CA ARG A 88 4.50 -1.36 -6.13
C ARG A 88 4.90 0.09 -5.95
N LYS A 89 3.89 0.90 -5.63
CA LYS A 89 4.04 2.25 -5.08
C LYS A 89 3.00 2.43 -3.98
N SER A 90 3.20 3.42 -3.11
CA SER A 90 2.22 3.75 -2.08
C SER A 90 1.95 5.23 -1.99
N ASP A 91 0.73 5.54 -1.58
CA ASP A 91 0.30 6.87 -1.19
C ASP A 91 -0.48 6.79 0.13
N PHE A 92 -0.61 7.94 0.77
CA PHE A 92 -1.59 8.16 1.84
C PHE A 92 -2.58 9.24 1.41
N VAL A 93 -3.78 9.16 1.94
CA VAL A 93 -4.85 10.12 1.68
C VAL A 93 -5.36 10.70 2.99
N GLU A 94 -5.53 12.03 3.00
CA GLU A 94 -5.99 12.81 4.16
C GLU A 94 -7.35 13.46 3.92
N LYS A 95 -7.74 13.61 2.65
CA LYS A 95 -9.04 14.18 2.25
C LYS A 95 -9.67 13.26 1.21
N GLU A 96 -10.97 13.07 1.32
CA GLU A 96 -11.75 12.25 0.40
C GLU A 96 -11.59 12.69 -1.05
N ILE A 97 -11.52 11.71 -1.95
CA ILE A 97 -11.57 11.94 -3.40
C ILE A 97 -13.04 12.18 -3.76
N ASN A 98 -13.35 13.38 -4.27
CA ASN A 98 -14.71 13.71 -4.67
C ASN A 98 -15.14 12.89 -5.92
N LYS A 99 -16.44 12.91 -6.22
CA LYS A 99 -17.03 12.16 -7.34
C LYS A 99 -16.33 12.44 -8.68
N GLU A 100 -16.09 13.72 -8.99
CA GLU A 100 -15.39 14.12 -10.21
C GLU A 100 -13.98 13.52 -10.28
N GLY A 101 -13.23 13.58 -9.17
CA GLY A 101 -11.92 12.96 -9.04
C GLY A 101 -11.94 11.45 -9.23
N LEU A 102 -12.98 10.77 -8.72
CA LEU A 102 -13.19 9.33 -8.95
C LEU A 102 -13.50 9.02 -10.42
N ASP A 103 -14.34 9.83 -11.08
CA ASP A 103 -14.65 9.67 -12.50
C ASP A 103 -13.39 9.80 -13.37
N PHE A 104 -12.54 10.79 -13.06
CA PHE A 104 -11.23 10.96 -13.69
C PHE A 104 -10.29 9.78 -13.42
N LEU A 105 -10.22 9.34 -12.16
CA LEU A 105 -9.42 8.19 -11.76
C LEU A 105 -9.84 6.92 -12.53
N PHE A 106 -11.13 6.65 -12.63
CA PHE A 106 -11.64 5.45 -13.32
C PHE A 106 -11.30 5.46 -14.81
N LYS A 107 -11.45 6.60 -15.49
CA LYS A 107 -11.02 6.76 -16.88
C LYS A 107 -9.53 6.44 -17.04
N LYS A 108 -8.68 6.96 -16.15
CA LYS A 108 -7.24 6.70 -16.20
C LYS A 108 -6.89 5.24 -15.92
N MET A 109 -7.60 4.59 -14.99
CA MET A 109 -7.42 3.17 -14.71
C MET A 109 -7.76 2.29 -15.91
N ILE A 110 -8.84 2.64 -16.64
CA ILE A 110 -9.24 1.95 -17.87
C ILE A 110 -8.18 2.14 -18.97
N GLU A 111 -7.68 3.37 -19.15
CA GLU A 111 -6.61 3.69 -20.12
C GLU A 111 -5.34 2.86 -19.85
N VAL A 112 -4.94 2.71 -18.60
CA VAL A 112 -3.75 1.92 -18.21
C VAL A 112 -4.02 0.40 -18.26
N GLY A 113 -5.25 -0.02 -18.05
CA GLY A 113 -5.74 -1.38 -18.32
C GLY A 113 -5.31 -2.49 -17.34
N LYS A 114 -4.20 -2.36 -16.60
CA LYS A 114 -3.72 -3.40 -15.66
C LYS A 114 -3.46 -2.95 -14.22
N ILE A 115 -3.51 -1.64 -13.94
CA ILE A 115 -3.20 -1.11 -12.60
C ILE A 115 -4.31 -1.43 -11.60
N GLY A 116 -3.95 -1.98 -10.44
CA GLY A 116 -4.85 -2.14 -9.30
C GLY A 116 -4.56 -1.10 -8.21
N LEU A 117 -5.61 -0.57 -7.57
CA LEU A 117 -5.49 0.28 -6.39
C LEU A 117 -6.11 -0.42 -5.18
N VAL A 118 -5.30 -0.60 -4.13
CA VAL A 118 -5.74 -1.20 -2.86
C VAL A 118 -5.79 -0.13 -1.78
N PHE A 119 -6.98 0.26 -1.36
CA PHE A 119 -7.24 1.22 -0.29
C PHE A 119 -7.42 0.46 1.02
N ASN A 120 -6.55 0.73 1.98
CA ASN A 120 -6.60 0.15 3.33
C ASN A 120 -6.92 1.28 4.31
N PRO A 121 -8.07 1.23 5.00
CA PRO A 121 -8.51 2.28 5.91
C PRO A 121 -7.58 2.38 7.11
N TYR A 122 -7.36 3.61 7.51
CA TYR A 122 -6.71 3.99 8.77
C TYR A 122 -7.82 4.48 9.73
N GLY A 123 -7.44 5.01 10.89
CA GLY A 123 -8.36 5.22 12.00
C GLY A 123 -8.20 4.16 13.09
N GLY A 124 -9.16 4.11 14.01
CA GLY A 124 -9.10 3.23 15.18
C GLY A 124 -7.76 3.33 15.89
N LYS A 125 -7.15 2.19 16.21
CA LYS A 125 -5.89 2.14 16.95
C LYS A 125 -4.73 2.88 16.27
N MET A 126 -4.73 2.99 14.94
CA MET A 126 -3.66 3.69 14.22
C MET A 126 -3.64 5.20 14.51
N SER A 127 -4.80 5.80 14.81
CA SER A 127 -4.93 7.23 15.11
C SER A 127 -4.70 7.57 16.59
N GLU A 128 -4.71 6.57 17.47
CA GLU A 128 -4.40 6.75 18.90
C GLU A 128 -2.89 6.83 19.16
N ILE A 129 -2.08 6.25 18.27
CA ILE A 129 -0.63 6.19 18.40
C ILE A 129 -0.03 7.49 17.84
N GLY A 130 0.80 8.17 18.63
CA GLY A 130 1.51 9.37 18.24
C GLY A 130 2.44 9.15 17.05
N THR A 131 2.59 10.18 16.21
CA THR A 131 3.41 10.15 15.00
C THR A 131 4.89 9.87 15.28
N THR A 132 5.37 10.17 16.49
CA THR A 132 6.78 10.03 16.90
C THR A 132 7.06 8.83 17.82
N GLU A 133 6.04 8.05 18.19
CA GLU A 133 6.19 6.88 19.07
C GLU A 133 7.07 5.78 18.44
N THR A 134 7.07 5.71 17.11
CA THR A 134 7.87 4.76 16.33
C THR A 134 8.41 5.46 15.08
N PRO A 135 9.35 4.85 14.33
CA PRO A 135 9.79 5.39 13.04
C PRO A 135 8.67 5.66 12.02
N PHE A 136 7.59 4.87 12.05
CA PHE A 136 6.45 5.02 11.13
C PHE A 136 5.53 6.18 11.55
N PRO A 137 5.44 7.28 10.75
CA PRO A 137 4.78 8.51 11.17
C PRO A 137 3.31 8.61 10.69
N HIS A 138 2.88 7.77 9.75
CA HIS A 138 1.63 7.98 9.01
C HIS A 138 0.42 7.47 9.81
N ARG A 139 0.11 8.12 10.93
CA ARG A 139 -0.89 7.67 11.92
C ARG A 139 -2.30 8.13 11.60
N THR A 140 -2.48 9.44 11.43
CA THR A 140 -3.78 10.11 11.31
C THR A 140 -4.23 10.30 9.84
N LYS A 141 -4.18 9.23 9.05
CA LYS A 141 -4.60 9.24 7.62
C LYS A 141 -6.00 8.64 7.46
N LEU A 142 -6.69 8.94 6.36
CA LEU A 142 -7.96 8.25 6.03
C LEU A 142 -7.68 6.83 5.54
N TYR A 143 -6.72 6.66 4.64
CA TYR A 143 -6.31 5.36 4.12
C TYR A 143 -4.92 5.40 3.46
N LYS A 144 -4.27 4.24 3.45
CA LYS A 144 -3.10 3.95 2.61
C LYS A 144 -3.55 3.33 1.29
N VAL A 145 -3.01 3.81 0.19
CA VAL A 145 -3.24 3.27 -1.15
C VAL A 145 -2.00 2.54 -1.61
N GLN A 146 -2.15 1.27 -2.02
CA GLN A 146 -1.12 0.54 -2.77
C GLN A 146 -1.47 0.59 -4.26
N HIS A 147 -0.51 1.00 -5.07
CA HIS A 147 -0.56 0.86 -6.52
C HIS A 147 0.07 -0.48 -6.89
N SER A 148 -0.68 -1.34 -7.55
CA SER A 148 -0.30 -2.72 -7.83
C SER A 148 -0.29 -2.99 -9.32
N MET A 149 0.91 -3.12 -9.89
CA MET A 149 1.14 -3.59 -11.25
C MET A 149 1.84 -4.95 -11.20
N ASN A 150 1.30 -5.96 -11.87
CA ASN A 150 1.89 -7.29 -11.98
C ASN A 150 1.88 -7.76 -13.44
N TRP A 151 2.90 -8.51 -13.83
CA TRP A 151 2.99 -9.12 -15.15
C TRP A 151 3.76 -10.44 -15.09
N LYS A 152 3.62 -11.25 -16.14
CA LYS A 152 4.27 -12.57 -16.27
C LYS A 152 5.35 -12.59 -17.33
N ASP A 153 5.17 -11.81 -18.40
CA ASP A 153 6.06 -11.79 -19.55
C ASP A 153 7.45 -11.30 -19.12
N PRO A 154 8.50 -12.13 -19.21
CA PRO A 154 9.85 -11.68 -18.91
C PRO A 154 10.36 -10.76 -20.04
N GLY A 155 11.37 -9.96 -19.72
CA GLY A 155 12.08 -9.14 -20.72
C GLY A 155 11.94 -7.64 -20.48
N THR A 156 12.90 -6.91 -21.03
CA THR A 156 13.10 -5.48 -20.79
C THR A 156 12.01 -4.60 -21.41
N GLU A 157 11.40 -5.03 -22.52
CA GLU A 157 10.30 -4.30 -23.17
C GLU A 157 9.04 -4.30 -22.30
N ALA A 158 8.61 -5.49 -21.86
CA ALA A 158 7.47 -5.65 -20.95
C ALA A 158 7.71 -4.87 -19.65
N GLU A 159 8.90 -5.03 -19.05
CA GLU A 159 9.30 -4.30 -17.85
C GLU A 159 9.21 -2.78 -18.06
N SER A 160 9.85 -2.24 -19.10
CA SER A 160 9.86 -0.81 -19.39
C SER A 160 8.44 -0.26 -19.59
N GLY A 161 7.58 -1.01 -20.29
CA GLY A 161 6.17 -0.66 -20.49
C GLY A 161 5.40 -0.58 -19.17
N PHE A 162 5.45 -1.62 -18.34
CA PHE A 162 4.71 -1.65 -17.07
C PHE A 162 5.24 -0.66 -16.03
N LEU A 163 6.56 -0.43 -16.00
CA LEU A 163 7.16 0.62 -15.17
C LEU A 163 6.73 2.02 -15.62
N GLY A 164 6.76 2.29 -16.93
CA GLY A 164 6.31 3.56 -17.50
C GLY A 164 4.83 3.84 -17.19
N GLN A 165 3.97 2.86 -17.38
CA GLN A 165 2.55 2.94 -17.02
C GLN A 165 2.34 3.22 -15.54
N THR A 166 3.07 2.51 -14.66
CA THR A 166 2.97 2.71 -13.21
C THR A 166 3.42 4.10 -12.79
N ARG A 167 4.50 4.64 -13.38
CA ARG A 167 4.98 6.00 -13.12
C ARG A 167 3.97 7.05 -13.60
N SER A 168 3.45 6.89 -14.81
CA SER A 168 2.42 7.78 -15.38
C SER A 168 1.17 7.83 -14.49
N PHE A 169 0.67 6.66 -14.09
CA PHE A 169 -0.49 6.57 -13.20
C PHE A 169 -0.22 7.17 -11.82
N TYR A 170 0.95 6.89 -11.24
CA TYR A 170 1.32 7.44 -9.93
C TYR A 170 1.41 8.97 -9.96
N SER A 171 1.95 9.56 -11.03
CA SER A 171 1.92 11.01 -11.23
C SER A 171 0.49 11.54 -11.31
N TYR A 172 -0.40 10.84 -12.02
CA TYR A 172 -1.82 11.20 -12.12
C TYR A 172 -2.54 11.23 -10.76
N MET A 173 -2.11 10.38 -9.82
CA MET A 173 -2.67 10.33 -8.46
C MET A 173 -2.25 11.50 -7.55
N ALA A 174 -1.26 12.31 -7.94
CA ALA A 174 -0.70 13.38 -7.10
C ALA A 174 -1.72 14.38 -6.52
N PRO A 175 -2.78 14.81 -7.23
CA PRO A 175 -3.76 15.75 -6.69
C PRO A 175 -4.65 15.18 -5.58
N PHE A 176 -4.72 13.85 -5.45
CA PHE A 176 -5.68 13.15 -4.59
C PHE A 176 -5.06 12.62 -3.28
N VAL A 177 -3.77 12.83 -3.09
CA VAL A 177 -2.98 12.21 -2.02
C VAL A 177 -2.22 13.27 -1.23
N THR A 178 -1.57 12.86 -0.14
CA THR A 178 -0.74 13.77 0.67
C THR A 178 0.29 14.51 -0.18
N LYS A 179 0.62 15.73 0.23
CA LYS A 179 1.62 16.59 -0.40
C LYS A 179 2.45 17.27 0.68
N ASN A 180 3.69 17.63 0.34
CA ASN A 180 4.62 18.34 1.21
C ASN A 180 4.92 17.67 2.57
N PRO A 181 5.49 16.45 2.58
CA PRO A 181 5.87 15.63 1.44
C PRO A 181 4.73 14.69 0.99
N ARG A 182 4.84 14.12 -0.21
CA ARG A 182 3.96 13.03 -0.66
C ARG A 182 4.36 11.74 0.07
N HIS A 183 3.62 11.35 1.09
CA HIS A 183 3.95 10.26 1.99
C HIS A 183 3.93 8.89 1.30
N ALA A 184 4.88 8.04 1.67
CA ALA A 184 5.05 6.69 1.14
C ALA A 184 5.36 5.69 2.28
N TYR A 185 5.15 4.41 2.03
CA TYR A 185 5.39 3.34 2.99
C TYR A 185 6.68 2.56 2.65
N ILE A 186 7.64 2.54 3.58
CA ILE A 186 8.98 1.97 3.36
C ILE A 186 8.96 0.49 2.93
N ASN A 187 8.01 -0.31 3.42
CA ASN A 187 7.91 -1.73 3.06
C ASN A 187 7.39 -1.96 1.63
N TYR A 188 6.95 -0.91 0.93
CA TYR A 188 6.78 -0.90 -0.53
C TYR A 188 7.86 -0.02 -1.14
N ARG A 189 9.13 -0.44 -0.96
CA ARG A 189 10.33 0.30 -1.37
C ARG A 189 10.23 0.75 -2.83
N ASP A 190 10.47 2.04 -3.05
CA ASP A 190 10.31 2.68 -4.34
C ASP A 190 11.53 3.56 -4.68
N LEU A 191 12.47 3.01 -5.47
CA LEU A 191 13.67 3.72 -5.89
C LEU A 191 13.37 4.92 -6.81
N ASP A 192 12.18 4.98 -7.43
CA ASP A 192 11.80 6.15 -8.25
C ASP A 192 11.62 7.42 -7.40
N ILE A 193 11.52 7.30 -6.06
CA ILE A 193 11.47 8.45 -5.15
C ILE A 193 12.83 9.18 -5.08
N GLY A 194 13.92 8.43 -5.21
CA GLY A 194 15.29 8.90 -5.01
C GLY A 194 16.16 7.82 -4.37
N VAL A 195 17.46 7.89 -4.63
CA VAL A 195 18.47 6.97 -4.09
C VAL A 195 19.62 7.75 -3.47
N ASN A 196 20.44 7.08 -2.69
CA ASN A 196 21.62 7.64 -2.04
C ASN A 196 22.90 7.13 -2.74
N SER A 197 23.77 8.06 -3.12
CA SER A 197 25.11 7.77 -3.65
C SER A 197 26.11 7.44 -2.54
N HIS A 198 25.76 7.73 -1.28
CA HIS A 198 26.60 7.66 -0.08
C HIS A 198 27.84 8.57 -0.14
N GLY A 199 27.82 9.58 -1.00
CA GLY A 199 28.85 10.61 -1.09
C GLY A 199 28.66 11.76 -0.09
N PRO A 200 29.38 12.89 -0.29
CA PRO A 200 29.31 14.05 0.59
C PRO A 200 27.90 14.63 0.80
N ASN A 201 26.99 14.42 -0.16
CA ASN A 201 25.60 14.89 -0.12
C ASN A 201 24.61 13.85 0.42
N SER A 202 25.08 12.76 1.01
CA SER A 202 24.26 11.61 1.42
C SER A 202 23.04 12.00 2.27
N TYR A 203 23.19 12.94 3.20
CA TYR A 203 22.04 13.43 3.99
C TYR A 203 20.95 14.08 3.11
N LYS A 204 21.36 14.95 2.16
CA LYS A 204 20.41 15.70 1.32
C LYS A 204 19.72 14.80 0.30
N GLU A 205 20.45 13.84 -0.25
CA GLU A 205 19.86 12.80 -1.12
C GLU A 205 18.84 11.95 -0.33
N ALA A 206 19.21 11.54 0.88
CA ALA A 206 18.32 10.76 1.73
C ALA A 206 17.09 11.52 2.20
N GLU A 207 17.20 12.83 2.44
CA GLU A 207 16.09 13.66 2.90
C GLU A 207 14.90 13.58 1.92
N VAL A 208 15.15 13.41 0.61
CA VAL A 208 14.11 13.29 -0.43
C VAL A 208 13.18 12.09 -0.19
N TYR A 209 13.73 10.90 0.05
CA TYR A 209 12.92 9.71 0.33
C TYR A 209 12.59 9.57 1.83
N GLY A 210 13.51 9.97 2.69
CA GLY A 210 13.43 9.84 4.14
C GLY A 210 12.24 10.61 4.72
N ARG A 211 11.98 11.83 4.23
CA ARG A 211 10.80 12.60 4.65
C ARG A 211 9.49 11.97 4.15
N LYS A 212 9.48 11.32 2.98
CA LYS A 212 8.28 10.62 2.48
C LYS A 212 7.97 9.37 3.32
N TYR A 213 8.99 8.62 3.72
CA TYR A 213 8.83 7.39 4.49
C TYR A 213 8.63 7.64 5.99
N PHE A 214 9.37 8.58 6.57
CA PHE A 214 9.51 8.74 8.02
C PHE A 214 9.08 10.12 8.54
N GLY A 215 8.73 11.07 7.64
CA GLY A 215 8.22 12.38 8.04
C GLY A 215 9.19 13.12 8.96
N GLU A 216 8.67 13.63 10.08
CA GLU A 216 9.43 14.30 11.14
C GLU A 216 10.41 13.37 11.87
N ASN A 217 10.20 12.04 11.82
CA ASN A 217 11.07 11.09 12.50
C ASN A 217 12.42 10.87 11.80
N PHE A 218 12.57 11.34 10.56
CA PHE A 218 13.78 11.10 9.77
C PHE A 218 15.06 11.58 10.48
N ASP A 219 15.05 12.76 11.09
CA ASP A 219 16.23 13.31 11.76
C ASP A 219 16.63 12.49 12.99
N ARG A 220 15.65 11.99 13.74
CA ARG A 220 15.89 11.10 14.87
C ARG A 220 16.50 9.78 14.39
N LEU A 221 16.07 9.25 13.25
CA LEU A 221 16.65 8.05 12.66
C LEU A 221 18.10 8.25 12.23
N VAL A 222 18.42 9.40 11.60
CA VAL A 222 19.81 9.75 11.24
C VAL A 222 20.69 9.79 12.49
N LYS A 223 20.24 10.42 13.59
CA LYS A 223 20.99 10.47 14.86
C LYS A 223 21.27 9.06 15.41
N VAL A 224 20.27 8.19 15.41
CA VAL A 224 20.44 6.80 15.85
C VAL A 224 21.43 6.07 14.95
N LYS A 225 21.27 6.18 13.62
CA LYS A 225 22.15 5.57 12.63
C LYS A 225 23.61 5.99 12.82
N THR A 226 23.88 7.29 13.00
CA THR A 226 25.22 7.80 13.27
C THR A 226 25.83 7.19 14.54
N ALA A 227 25.04 7.00 15.59
CA ALA A 227 25.55 6.47 16.85
C ALA A 227 25.84 4.97 16.80
N VAL A 228 24.99 4.18 16.12
CA VAL A 228 25.07 2.71 16.13
C VAL A 228 25.87 2.13 14.96
N ASP A 229 26.01 2.86 13.86
CA ASP A 229 26.77 2.45 12.67
C ASP A 229 27.48 3.66 12.03
N PRO A 230 28.49 4.25 12.71
CA PRO A 230 29.15 5.48 12.27
C PRO A 230 29.93 5.32 10.96
N GLN A 231 30.38 4.12 10.60
CA GLN A 231 31.06 3.82 9.34
C GLN A 231 30.06 3.56 8.18
N ASN A 232 28.76 3.63 8.46
CA ASN A 232 27.69 3.36 7.51
C ASN A 232 27.88 2.01 6.81
N PHE A 233 28.24 0.97 7.57
CA PHE A 233 28.46 -0.38 7.07
C PHE A 233 27.17 -0.99 6.53
N PHE A 234 26.07 -0.86 7.28
CA PHE A 234 24.75 -1.36 6.88
C PHE A 234 24.05 -0.33 5.99
N ARG A 235 24.29 -0.38 4.68
CA ARG A 235 23.71 0.56 3.72
C ARG A 235 23.15 -0.11 2.46
N ASP A 236 22.19 0.58 1.85
CA ASP A 236 21.62 0.28 0.55
C ASP A 236 21.15 1.60 -0.12
N GLU A 237 20.60 1.52 -1.33
CA GLU A 237 20.23 2.68 -2.14
C GLU A 237 19.24 3.63 -1.44
N GLN A 238 18.50 3.20 -0.41
CA GLN A 238 17.57 4.03 0.35
C GLN A 238 17.78 3.95 1.88
N SER A 239 18.96 3.53 2.34
CA SER A 239 19.25 3.43 3.77
C SER A 239 19.36 4.80 4.43
N ILE A 240 18.94 4.91 5.69
CA ILE A 240 19.16 6.11 6.51
C ILE A 240 20.66 6.44 6.50
N PRO A 241 21.07 7.68 6.19
CA PRO A 241 22.47 8.06 6.15
C PRO A 241 23.00 8.29 7.56
N THR A 242 24.32 8.24 7.71
CA THR A 242 25.00 8.84 8.86
C THR A 242 25.12 10.35 8.63
N SER A 243 25.02 11.14 9.70
CA SER A 243 25.49 12.52 9.68
C SER A 243 27.01 12.52 9.78
N SER A 244 27.71 13.28 8.94
CA SER A 244 29.13 13.55 9.13
C SER A 244 29.33 14.13 10.53
N SER A 245 30.04 13.41 11.40
CA SER A 245 30.57 14.02 12.62
C SER A 245 31.41 15.22 12.17
N LYS A 246 31.09 16.42 12.65
CA LYS A 246 32.07 17.51 12.63
C LYS A 246 33.27 17.11 13.46
#